data_AF-A0A1G3AT46-F1
#
_entry.id   AF-A0A1G3AT46-F1
#
_cell.length_a   1.000
_cell.length_b   1.000
_cell.length_c   1.000
_cell.angle_alpha   90.00
_cell.angle_beta   90.00
_cell.angle_gamma   90.00
#
_symmetry.space_group_name_H-M   'P 1'
#
loop_
_entity.id
_entity.type
_entity.pdbx_description
1 polymer ?
#
loop_
_entity_poly.entity_id
_entity_poly.type
_entity_poly.pdbx_seq_one_letter_code
_entity_poly.pdbx_strand_id
1 'polypeptide(L)'
;MLRRFNKLLIALVAFVAAFCFYENFSSKDAEAVEIITHWVPHEVYGMPGDPDNSGKVFFSGLYAKYMGYPKGAPPYPGKYSRFWRTLPAYRYYIPDYMYNRDEVRPSNPIKGQFRLKECLGCHSVVTPGIVRDYEKSAHAKAEPSPTGCDTCHGNNHQKLLMPSSKACGVSDCHEEQYIQNSQGGIGSHASCSSFAQVECAWSIERPPGDTAGCTFCHTSSEERCSTCHQRHQFSPVVARKSEQCKACHWGKDHRDWEAYDISIHGVVWQTNKWDSNQFDMSKKLEDADYVGPTCQYCHLRGGHHNVQRLSTVYTSMGMSNADRGAPLWKEKRDTWVSVCDDCHSPRFARENLQAMDEACKDAGLKYTETFKVAENLQLDGMSEPMPKDLHPDWSGQHVWSLKIGAYHDGPGYGGAQGESGEFRMSNCSDLEKICFESVGYWMTYIFKGMAHGSWNDATYCDGSFGMDRWLVKAKAASEEARRFTALEKKAGINWVPSEFWRKGDWMNELSGAKIVKEFPGKTIFDLCPEPGWLDTHHAPAAEVEYINRKLKELGMKAGKHGVHH
;
A
#
# COMPACT_ATOMS: atom_id res chain seq x y z
N MET A 1 -67.04 -34.09 -26.81
CA MET A 1 -65.63 -33.83 -27.18
C MET A 1 -64.85 -33.00 -26.12
N LEU A 2 -65.48 -32.09 -25.37
CA LEU A 2 -64.78 -31.24 -24.37
C LEU A 2 -64.27 -31.94 -23.09
N ARG A 3 -64.82 -33.08 -22.66
CA ARG A 3 -64.36 -33.76 -21.42
C ARG A 3 -63.04 -34.54 -21.55
N ARG A 4 -62.62 -34.94 -22.77
CA ARG A 4 -61.36 -35.66 -23.00
C ARG A 4 -60.15 -34.73 -23.08
N PHE A 5 -60.32 -33.52 -23.59
CA PHE A 5 -59.25 -32.51 -23.67
C PHE A 5 -58.74 -32.09 -22.29
N ASN A 6 -59.63 -32.02 -21.29
CA ASN A 6 -59.26 -31.55 -19.95
C ASN A 6 -58.38 -32.55 -19.20
N LYS A 7 -58.57 -33.87 -19.39
CA LYS A 7 -57.74 -34.89 -18.73
C LYS A 7 -56.32 -34.92 -19.29
N LEU A 8 -56.15 -34.71 -20.59
CA LEU A 8 -54.83 -34.69 -21.23
C LEU A 8 -54.03 -33.46 -20.80
N LEU A 9 -54.68 -32.29 -20.72
CA LEU A 9 -54.05 -31.05 -20.26
C LEU A 9 -53.67 -31.13 -18.78
N ILE A 10 -54.55 -31.65 -17.93
CA ILE A 10 -54.24 -31.86 -16.50
C ILE A 10 -53.10 -32.87 -16.32
N ALA A 11 -53.08 -33.95 -17.09
CA ALA A 11 -51.98 -34.93 -17.05
C ALA A 11 -50.66 -34.31 -17.53
N LEU A 12 -50.69 -33.47 -18.57
CA LEU A 12 -49.51 -32.79 -19.09
C LEU A 12 -48.98 -31.76 -18.08
N VAL A 13 -49.86 -30.97 -17.44
CA VAL A 13 -49.49 -30.00 -16.41
C VAL A 13 -48.96 -30.71 -15.16
N ALA A 14 -49.57 -31.83 -14.76
CA ALA A 14 -49.06 -32.65 -13.66
C ALA A 14 -47.69 -33.27 -13.98
N PHE A 15 -47.49 -33.71 -15.23
CA PHE A 15 -46.21 -34.26 -15.68
C PHE A 15 -45.12 -33.18 -15.77
N VAL A 16 -45.43 -32.00 -16.29
CA VAL A 16 -44.51 -30.85 -16.32
C VAL A 16 -44.21 -30.36 -14.90
N ALA A 17 -45.21 -30.26 -14.03
CA ALA A 17 -44.99 -29.91 -12.63
C ALA A 17 -44.15 -30.96 -11.88
N ALA A 18 -44.39 -32.25 -12.13
CA ALA A 18 -43.58 -33.34 -11.57
C ALA A 18 -42.16 -33.37 -12.14
N PHE A 19 -41.97 -33.04 -13.42
CA PHE A 19 -40.66 -32.94 -14.07
C PHE A 19 -39.89 -31.72 -13.55
N CYS A 20 -40.53 -30.56 -13.41
CA CYS A 20 -39.94 -29.38 -12.78
C CYS A 20 -39.67 -29.57 -11.28
N PHE A 21 -40.48 -30.37 -10.56
CA PHE A 21 -40.17 -30.77 -9.19
C PHE A 21 -39.03 -31.80 -9.13
N TYR A 22 -38.94 -32.72 -10.08
CA TYR A 22 -37.85 -33.71 -10.15
C TYR A 22 -36.52 -33.06 -10.51
N GLU A 23 -36.48 -32.12 -11.47
CA GLU A 23 -35.27 -31.37 -11.80
C GLU A 23 -34.83 -30.44 -10.64
N ASN A 24 -35.76 -29.83 -9.90
CA ASN A 24 -35.41 -29.05 -8.70
C ASN A 24 -34.91 -29.89 -7.51
N PHE A 25 -35.13 -31.21 -7.51
CA PHE A 25 -34.64 -32.12 -6.46
C PHE A 25 -33.50 -33.03 -6.92
N SER A 26 -33.14 -33.02 -8.21
CA SER A 26 -32.08 -33.85 -8.81
C SER A 26 -30.72 -33.16 -8.93
N SER A 27 -30.60 -31.86 -8.66
CA SER A 27 -29.29 -31.20 -8.51
C SER A 27 -29.05 -30.84 -7.04
N LYS A 28 -28.95 -31.86 -6.19
CA LYS A 28 -28.31 -31.74 -4.87
C LYS A 28 -26.81 -32.00 -4.93
N ASP A 29 -26.21 -31.91 -6.11
CA ASP A 29 -24.78 -31.66 -6.23
C ASP A 29 -24.55 -30.17 -5.93
N ALA A 30 -24.69 -29.80 -4.66
CA ALA A 30 -23.82 -28.76 -4.15
C ALA A 30 -22.42 -29.34 -4.30
N GLU A 31 -21.73 -29.02 -5.39
CA GLU A 31 -20.31 -29.35 -5.56
C GLU A 31 -19.57 -28.80 -4.34
N ALA A 32 -19.30 -29.66 -3.36
CA ALA A 32 -18.45 -29.30 -2.25
C ALA A 32 -17.09 -28.94 -2.85
N VAL A 33 -16.60 -27.73 -2.55
CA VAL A 33 -15.23 -27.36 -2.92
C VAL A 33 -14.30 -28.17 -2.01
N GLU A 34 -13.72 -29.22 -2.57
CA GLU A 34 -12.79 -30.09 -1.87
C GLU A 34 -11.33 -29.68 -2.13
N ILE A 35 -10.44 -30.03 -1.21
CA ILE A 35 -9.02 -30.14 -1.54
C ILE A 35 -8.85 -31.39 -2.39
N ILE A 36 -8.86 -31.22 -3.71
CA ILE A 36 -8.84 -32.34 -4.67
C ILE A 36 -7.52 -33.11 -4.56
N THR A 37 -7.60 -34.39 -4.20
CA THR A 37 -6.47 -35.32 -4.02
C THR A 37 -6.38 -36.41 -5.09
N HIS A 38 -7.04 -36.21 -6.22
CA HIS A 38 -7.10 -37.15 -7.34
C HIS A 38 -6.88 -36.44 -8.68
N TRP A 39 -6.91 -37.19 -9.79
CA TRP A 39 -6.66 -36.76 -11.18
C TRP A 39 -5.20 -36.39 -11.50
N VAL A 40 -4.57 -35.50 -10.74
CA VAL A 40 -3.15 -35.17 -10.92
C VAL A 40 -2.30 -36.45 -10.69
N PRO A 41 -1.27 -36.74 -11.50
CA PRO A 41 -0.42 -37.93 -11.28
C PRO A 41 0.18 -37.97 -9.87
N HIS A 42 0.15 -39.15 -9.24
CA HIS A 42 0.53 -39.30 -7.83
C HIS A 42 2.05 -39.15 -7.60
N GLU A 43 2.85 -39.32 -8.65
CA GLU A 43 4.31 -39.13 -8.64
C GLU A 43 4.72 -37.70 -8.30
N VAL A 44 3.83 -36.72 -8.53
CA VAL A 44 4.07 -35.31 -8.20
C VAL A 44 3.42 -34.88 -6.88
N TYR A 45 2.86 -35.81 -6.08
CA TYR A 45 2.31 -35.48 -4.76
C TYR A 45 3.41 -35.35 -3.71
N GLY A 46 3.37 -34.23 -2.99
CA GLY A 46 4.25 -33.94 -1.85
C GLY A 46 3.84 -34.78 -0.66
N MET A 47 4.80 -35.47 -0.05
CA MET A 47 4.58 -36.22 1.18
C MET A 47 5.06 -35.43 2.40
N PRO A 48 4.56 -35.72 3.61
CA PRO A 48 5.00 -35.00 4.80
C PRO A 48 6.52 -34.97 4.98
N GLY A 49 7.05 -33.77 5.16
CA GLY A 49 8.49 -33.50 5.29
C GLY A 49 9.23 -33.28 3.97
N ASP A 50 8.60 -33.51 2.82
CA ASP A 50 9.19 -33.16 1.53
C ASP A 50 9.42 -31.63 1.44
N PRO A 51 10.49 -31.17 0.76
CA PRO A 51 10.75 -29.75 0.56
C PRO A 51 9.62 -29.05 -0.21
N ASP A 52 9.17 -27.88 0.28
CA ASP A 52 8.16 -27.05 -0.40
C ASP A 52 8.62 -26.56 -1.79
N ASN A 53 9.93 -26.41 -1.99
CA ASN A 53 10.55 -26.02 -3.25
C ASN A 53 10.86 -27.19 -4.20
N SER A 54 10.38 -28.41 -3.91
CA SER A 54 10.59 -29.59 -4.76
C SER A 54 9.79 -29.56 -6.07
N GLY A 55 8.78 -28.70 -6.18
CA GLY A 55 7.84 -28.66 -7.30
C GLY A 55 6.69 -29.67 -7.19
N LYS A 56 6.63 -30.43 -6.10
CA LYS A 56 5.50 -31.33 -5.80
C LYS A 56 4.29 -30.55 -5.28
N VAL A 57 3.10 -31.14 -5.43
CA VAL A 57 1.83 -30.59 -4.98
C VAL A 57 1.57 -31.01 -3.53
N PHE A 58 1.50 -30.04 -2.63
CA PHE A 58 1.07 -30.25 -1.25
C PHE A 58 -0.39 -29.87 -1.10
N PHE A 59 -1.24 -30.84 -0.76
CA PHE A 59 -2.67 -30.61 -0.61
C PHE A 59 -2.94 -29.61 0.52
N SER A 60 -3.72 -28.58 0.19
CA SER A 60 -3.94 -27.42 1.08
C SER A 60 -2.65 -26.69 1.52
N GLY A 61 -1.49 -26.97 0.89
CA GLY A 61 -0.19 -26.47 1.30
C GLY A 61 0.37 -27.09 2.59
N LEU A 62 -0.22 -28.18 3.09
CA LEU A 62 0.14 -28.77 4.39
C LEU A 62 1.31 -29.74 4.30
N TYR A 63 1.95 -29.97 5.44
CA TYR A 63 3.02 -30.95 5.67
C TYR A 63 4.32 -30.76 4.87
N ALA A 64 4.42 -29.73 4.03
CA ALA A 64 5.66 -29.35 3.38
C ALA A 64 6.68 -28.86 4.41
N LYS A 65 7.95 -29.19 4.19
CA LYS A 65 9.05 -28.56 4.91
C LYS A 65 9.39 -27.23 4.23
N TYR A 66 9.20 -26.13 4.93
CA TYR A 66 9.56 -24.80 4.43
C TYR A 66 11.07 -24.69 4.23
N MET A 67 11.50 -24.38 3.00
CA MET A 67 12.93 -24.27 2.65
C MET A 67 13.42 -22.83 2.60
N GLY A 68 12.52 -21.85 2.69
CA GLY A 68 12.85 -20.43 2.60
C GLY A 68 13.14 -19.95 1.18
N TYR A 69 13.68 -18.73 1.10
CA TYR A 69 13.95 -18.05 -0.16
C TYR A 69 15.36 -18.40 -0.71
N PRO A 70 15.55 -18.34 -2.04
CA PRO A 70 16.87 -18.56 -2.65
C PRO A 70 17.85 -17.45 -2.25
N LYS A 71 19.03 -17.84 -1.77
CA LYS A 71 20.12 -16.91 -1.38
C LYS A 71 20.87 -16.38 -2.61
N GLY A 72 21.59 -15.27 -2.44
CA GLY A 72 22.48 -14.72 -3.48
C GLY A 72 21.88 -13.61 -4.36
N ALA A 73 20.70 -13.09 -4.01
CA ALA A 73 20.17 -11.88 -4.61
C ALA A 73 20.96 -10.62 -4.15
N PRO A 74 20.95 -9.52 -4.92
CA PRO A 74 21.60 -8.27 -4.52
C PRO A 74 21.06 -7.76 -3.17
N PRO A 75 21.90 -7.18 -2.29
CA PRO A 75 21.44 -6.60 -1.03
C PRO A 75 20.53 -5.39 -1.26
N TYR A 76 19.67 -5.10 -0.29
CA TYR A 76 18.85 -3.88 -0.29
C TYR A 76 19.69 -2.69 0.25
N PRO A 77 19.53 -1.45 -0.26
CA PRO A 77 20.22 -0.29 0.30
C PRO A 77 19.64 0.12 1.65
N GLY A 78 20.28 1.10 2.29
CA GLY A 78 19.76 1.79 3.47
C GLY A 78 20.10 1.16 4.82
N LYS A 79 19.59 1.79 5.88
CA LYS A 79 19.95 1.50 7.29
C LYS A 79 19.84 0.02 7.67
N TYR A 80 18.76 -0.64 7.24
CA TYR A 80 18.48 -2.03 7.62
C TYR A 80 18.97 -3.06 6.60
N SER A 81 19.92 -2.70 5.72
CA SER A 81 20.46 -3.56 4.65
C SER A 81 20.85 -4.97 5.15
N ARG A 82 21.41 -5.05 6.36
CA ARG A 82 21.82 -6.31 7.00
C ARG A 82 20.66 -7.29 7.27
N PHE A 83 19.46 -6.78 7.56
CA PHE A 83 18.28 -7.59 7.86
C PHE A 83 17.35 -7.74 6.66
N TRP A 84 17.53 -6.92 5.63
CA TRP A 84 16.82 -7.04 4.37
C TRP A 84 17.15 -8.35 3.64
N ARG A 85 16.13 -9.21 3.54
CA ARG A 85 16.17 -10.40 2.69
C ARG A 85 15.67 -10.02 1.31
N THR A 86 16.36 -10.46 0.27
CA THR A 86 16.06 -10.00 -1.09
C THR A 86 15.83 -11.17 -2.04
N LEU A 87 15.02 -10.90 -3.07
CA LEU A 87 14.79 -11.80 -4.19
C LEU A 87 15.53 -11.31 -5.43
N PRO A 88 15.94 -12.21 -6.34
CA PRO A 88 16.57 -11.83 -7.61
C PRO A 88 15.82 -10.74 -8.38
N ALA A 89 14.48 -10.76 -8.34
CA ALA A 89 13.63 -9.79 -9.03
C ALA A 89 13.84 -8.34 -8.56
N TYR A 90 14.28 -8.10 -7.32
CA TYR A 90 14.42 -6.75 -6.76
C TYR A 90 15.46 -5.90 -7.48
N ARG A 91 16.39 -6.52 -8.21
CA ARG A 91 17.43 -5.81 -8.98
C ARG A 91 16.88 -4.69 -9.88
N TYR A 92 15.69 -4.85 -10.42
CA TYR A 92 15.10 -3.91 -11.36
C TYR A 92 14.40 -2.72 -10.70
N TYR A 93 14.24 -2.75 -9.37
CA TYR A 93 13.33 -1.87 -8.63
C TYR A 93 14.06 -0.71 -7.95
N ILE A 94 15.34 -0.86 -7.62
CA ILE A 94 16.27 0.23 -7.23
C ILE A 94 17.55 0.07 -8.06
N PRO A 95 17.49 0.32 -9.38
CA PRO A 95 18.46 -0.20 -10.33
C PRO A 95 19.86 0.38 -10.17
N ASP A 96 19.99 1.63 -9.70
CA ASP A 96 21.31 2.23 -9.47
C ASP A 96 22.15 1.40 -8.49
N TYR A 97 21.53 0.95 -7.38
CA TYR A 97 22.23 0.17 -6.37
C TYR A 97 22.20 -1.34 -6.64
N MET A 98 21.09 -1.87 -7.18
CA MET A 98 20.87 -3.32 -7.27
C MET A 98 21.11 -3.93 -8.65
N TYR A 99 21.30 -3.12 -9.69
CA TYR A 99 21.59 -3.60 -11.06
C TYR A 99 22.88 -3.02 -11.62
N ASN A 100 23.05 -1.70 -11.50
CA ASN A 100 24.01 -0.95 -12.30
C ASN A 100 25.46 -1.09 -11.82
N ARG A 101 25.69 -1.48 -10.55
CA ARG A 101 27.03 -1.77 -10.05
C ARG A 101 27.58 -3.08 -10.59
N ASP A 102 28.87 -3.09 -10.92
CA ASP A 102 29.55 -4.25 -11.51
C ASP A 102 29.48 -5.49 -10.61
N GLU A 103 29.42 -5.33 -9.28
CA GLU A 103 29.39 -6.45 -8.33
C GLU A 103 28.06 -7.20 -8.28
N VAL A 104 26.97 -6.59 -8.76
CA VAL A 104 25.61 -7.15 -8.65
C VAL A 104 24.91 -7.30 -10.00
N ARG A 105 25.47 -6.74 -11.07
CA ARG A 105 24.92 -6.85 -12.42
C ARG A 105 24.79 -8.33 -12.81
N PRO A 106 23.60 -8.79 -13.26
CA PRO A 106 23.41 -10.19 -13.59
C PRO A 106 24.18 -10.57 -14.87
N SER A 107 24.58 -11.83 -14.97
CA SER A 107 25.12 -12.39 -16.21
C SER A 107 24.10 -12.32 -17.35
N ASN A 108 24.57 -12.07 -18.57
CA ASN A 108 23.76 -12.13 -19.78
C ASN A 108 24.38 -13.12 -20.78
N PRO A 109 23.60 -13.99 -21.44
CA PRO A 109 24.17 -14.96 -22.39
C PRO A 109 24.70 -14.33 -23.69
N ILE A 110 24.20 -13.15 -24.08
CA ILE A 110 24.59 -12.49 -25.33
C ILE A 110 25.80 -11.57 -25.08
N LYS A 111 26.87 -11.82 -25.83
CA LYS A 111 28.14 -11.08 -25.74
C LYS A 111 28.31 -10.17 -26.95
N GLY A 112 28.91 -9.01 -26.73
CA GLY A 112 29.24 -8.06 -27.79
C GLY A 112 28.91 -6.63 -27.40
N GLN A 113 29.43 -5.69 -28.19
CA GLN A 113 29.00 -4.31 -28.20
C GLN A 113 28.19 -4.07 -29.47
N PHE A 114 27.00 -3.49 -29.33
CA PHE A 114 26.04 -3.35 -30.41
C PHE A 114 25.61 -1.88 -30.57
N ARG A 115 25.39 -1.48 -31.81
CA ARG A 115 24.77 -0.20 -32.18
C ARG A 115 23.25 -0.33 -32.11
N LEU A 116 22.54 0.79 -31.95
CA LEU A 116 21.07 0.83 -31.95
C LEU A 116 20.40 -0.05 -33.03
N LYS A 117 20.86 0.01 -34.28
CA LYS A 117 20.28 -0.80 -35.39
C LYS A 117 20.38 -2.31 -35.13
N GLU A 118 21.47 -2.77 -34.52
CA GLU A 118 21.68 -4.17 -34.17
C GLU A 118 20.78 -4.58 -32.98
N CYS A 119 20.61 -3.66 -32.00
CA CYS A 119 19.65 -3.83 -30.92
C CYS A 119 18.24 -4.04 -31.47
N LEU A 120 17.76 -3.14 -32.34
CA LEU A 120 16.42 -3.20 -32.94
C LEU A 120 16.25 -4.44 -33.84
N GLY A 121 17.25 -4.76 -34.67
CA GLY A 121 17.22 -5.92 -35.54
C GLY A 121 17.00 -7.22 -34.77
N CYS A 122 17.74 -7.43 -33.67
CA CYS A 122 17.59 -8.62 -32.84
C CYS A 122 16.31 -8.59 -31.99
N HIS A 123 16.06 -7.49 -31.26
CA HIS A 123 14.94 -7.41 -30.32
C HIS A 123 13.57 -7.32 -31.02
N SER A 124 13.51 -6.98 -32.30
CA SER A 124 12.28 -7.08 -33.10
C SER A 124 11.76 -8.52 -33.21
N VAL A 125 12.63 -9.51 -32.99
CA VAL A 125 12.30 -10.94 -32.97
C VAL A 125 12.31 -11.49 -31.55
N VAL A 126 13.34 -11.17 -30.75
CA VAL A 126 13.51 -11.76 -29.40
C VAL A 126 12.52 -11.18 -28.39
N THR A 127 12.25 -9.87 -28.44
CA THR A 127 11.31 -9.18 -27.53
C THR A 127 10.45 -8.19 -28.32
N PRO A 128 9.59 -8.66 -29.24
CA PRO A 128 8.96 -7.83 -30.26
C PRO A 128 8.08 -6.73 -29.67
N GLY A 129 7.48 -6.93 -28.49
CA GLY A 129 6.70 -5.90 -27.80
C GLY A 129 7.53 -4.66 -27.42
N ILE A 130 8.78 -4.85 -26.97
CA ILE A 130 9.68 -3.75 -26.59
C ILE A 130 9.98 -2.86 -27.80
N VAL A 131 10.31 -3.47 -28.94
CA VAL A 131 10.64 -2.73 -30.16
C VAL A 131 9.41 -2.02 -30.71
N ARG A 132 8.25 -2.69 -30.76
CA ARG A 132 7.00 -2.05 -31.21
C ARG A 132 6.62 -0.82 -30.37
N ASP A 133 6.83 -0.87 -29.06
CA ASP A 133 6.55 0.27 -28.19
C ASP A 133 7.59 1.39 -28.39
N TYR A 134 8.87 1.03 -28.49
CA TYR A 134 9.94 1.97 -28.78
C TYR A 134 9.70 2.73 -30.10
N GLU A 135 9.39 2.02 -31.19
CA GLU A 135 9.14 2.63 -32.51
C GLU A 135 7.96 3.63 -32.49
N LYS A 136 6.99 3.45 -31.59
CA LYS A 136 5.89 4.40 -31.40
C LYS A 136 6.30 5.64 -30.60
N SER A 137 7.30 5.52 -29.72
CA SER A 137 7.74 6.57 -28.80
C SER A 137 8.31 7.79 -29.51
N ALA A 138 8.36 8.91 -28.79
CA ALA A 138 9.08 10.11 -29.25
C ALA A 138 10.60 9.89 -29.25
N HIS A 139 11.13 9.05 -28.36
CA HIS A 139 12.55 8.70 -28.29
C HIS A 139 13.10 8.13 -29.61
N ALA A 140 12.33 7.26 -30.28
CA ALA A 140 12.73 6.69 -31.57
C ALA A 140 12.72 7.70 -32.72
N LYS A 141 12.00 8.81 -32.56
CA LYS A 141 11.77 9.82 -33.59
C LYS A 141 12.53 11.12 -33.32
N ALA A 142 13.32 11.18 -32.24
CA ALA A 142 14.07 12.36 -31.87
C ALA A 142 15.20 12.63 -32.88
N GLU A 143 15.39 13.91 -33.21
CA GLU A 143 16.45 14.41 -34.10
C GLU A 143 17.38 15.37 -33.34
N PRO A 144 18.69 15.46 -33.69
CA PRO A 144 19.36 14.79 -34.82
C PRO A 144 19.72 13.32 -34.55
N SER A 145 19.60 12.86 -33.31
CA SER A 145 19.85 11.47 -32.91
C SER A 145 18.71 10.97 -32.02
N PRO A 146 18.23 9.73 -32.25
CA PRO A 146 17.23 9.13 -31.37
C PRO A 146 17.82 8.85 -29.98
N THR A 147 16.97 8.90 -28.96
CA THR A 147 17.28 8.31 -27.65
C THR A 147 17.09 6.79 -27.79
N GLY A 148 18.17 6.09 -28.13
CA GLY A 148 18.17 4.67 -28.47
C GLY A 148 18.14 3.72 -27.27
N CYS A 149 18.02 2.42 -27.55
CA CYS A 149 18.19 1.37 -26.55
C CYS A 149 19.54 1.49 -25.84
N ASP A 150 20.59 1.76 -26.61
CA ASP A 150 21.97 1.96 -26.18
C ASP A 150 22.16 3.25 -25.36
N THR A 151 21.36 4.30 -25.59
CA THR A 151 21.36 5.51 -24.75
C THR A 151 20.92 5.21 -23.33
N CYS A 152 19.90 4.37 -23.13
CA CYS A 152 19.37 4.05 -21.80
C CYS A 152 20.00 2.83 -21.14
N HIS A 153 20.42 1.83 -21.93
CA HIS A 153 20.89 0.53 -21.42
C HIS A 153 22.39 0.28 -21.65
N GLY A 154 23.08 1.16 -22.37
CA GLY A 154 24.47 0.97 -22.79
C GLY A 154 24.62 0.07 -24.02
N ASN A 155 25.80 0.11 -24.63
CA ASN A 155 26.09 -0.64 -25.87
C ASN A 155 26.72 -2.02 -25.62
N ASN A 156 27.33 -2.26 -24.45
CA ASN A 156 27.98 -3.51 -24.11
C ASN A 156 26.98 -4.46 -23.45
N HIS A 157 26.63 -5.55 -24.14
CA HIS A 157 25.57 -6.46 -23.70
C HIS A 157 25.94 -7.29 -22.45
N GLN A 158 27.23 -7.31 -22.09
CA GLN A 158 27.71 -7.88 -20.81
C GLN A 158 27.71 -6.86 -19.67
N LYS A 159 27.51 -5.57 -19.98
CA LYS A 159 27.51 -4.46 -19.02
C LYS A 159 26.26 -3.58 -19.18
N LEU A 160 25.11 -4.21 -19.49
CA LEU A 160 23.84 -3.50 -19.60
C LEU A 160 23.49 -2.80 -18.28
N LEU A 161 22.75 -1.70 -18.41
CA LEU A 161 22.25 -0.90 -17.29
C LEU A 161 20.72 -0.89 -17.30
N MET A 162 20.12 -0.61 -16.15
CA MET A 162 18.71 -0.29 -16.01
C MET A 162 18.58 1.19 -15.62
N PRO A 163 17.94 2.03 -16.46
CA PRO A 163 17.85 3.46 -16.20
C PRO A 163 16.92 3.74 -15.01
N SER A 164 17.46 4.39 -13.97
CA SER A 164 16.66 4.95 -12.87
C SER A 164 16.05 6.30 -13.24
N SER A 165 15.29 6.90 -12.33
CA SER A 165 14.84 8.29 -12.43
C SER A 165 16.00 9.28 -12.61
N LYS A 166 17.18 9.00 -12.05
CA LYS A 166 18.39 9.81 -12.21
C LYS A 166 18.90 9.79 -13.64
N ALA A 167 18.81 8.64 -14.33
CA ALA A 167 19.19 8.53 -15.73
C ALA A 167 18.27 9.35 -16.65
N CYS A 168 16.97 9.46 -16.30
CA CYS A 168 16.03 10.33 -17.01
C CYS A 168 16.24 11.82 -16.68
N GLY A 169 16.58 12.11 -15.42
CA GLY A 169 16.69 13.46 -14.86
C GLY A 169 18.01 14.19 -15.08
N VAL A 170 18.86 13.72 -16.01
CA VAL A 170 20.08 14.45 -16.39
C VAL A 170 19.72 15.77 -17.10
N SER A 171 20.59 16.78 -16.98
CA SER A 171 20.36 18.15 -17.49
C SER A 171 19.93 18.21 -18.95
N ASP A 172 20.48 17.32 -19.77
CA ASP A 172 20.25 17.31 -21.22
C ASP A 172 19.01 16.49 -21.61
N CYS A 173 18.17 16.07 -20.65
CA CYS A 173 16.98 15.25 -20.86
C CYS A 173 15.74 15.80 -20.12
N HIS A 174 15.39 15.23 -18.96
CA HIS A 174 14.14 15.51 -18.22
C HIS A 174 14.42 15.98 -16.79
N GLU A 175 15.45 16.80 -16.61
CA GLU A 175 15.83 17.38 -15.31
C GLU A 175 14.67 18.13 -14.66
N GLU A 176 13.86 18.86 -15.42
CA GLU A 176 12.71 19.59 -14.90
C GLU A 176 11.74 18.64 -14.16
N GLN A 177 11.32 17.55 -14.80
CA GLN A 177 10.37 16.60 -14.20
C GLN A 177 10.99 15.87 -13.00
N TYR A 178 12.29 15.57 -13.05
CA TYR A 178 13.01 14.97 -11.93
C TYR A 178 13.06 15.91 -10.72
N ILE A 179 13.45 17.17 -10.91
CA ILE A 179 13.47 18.21 -9.87
C ILE A 179 12.06 18.45 -9.32
N GLN A 180 11.06 18.55 -10.19
CA GLN A 180 9.67 18.69 -9.77
C GLN A 180 9.28 17.51 -8.88
N ASN A 181 9.50 16.27 -9.29
CA ASN A 181 9.18 15.10 -8.46
C ASN A 181 9.90 15.16 -7.10
N SER A 182 11.20 15.50 -7.08
CA SER A 182 12.02 15.53 -5.86
C SER A 182 11.64 16.62 -4.85
N GLN A 183 10.76 17.56 -5.20
CA GLN A 183 10.20 18.53 -4.25
C GLN A 183 9.17 17.91 -3.28
N GLY A 184 8.74 16.66 -3.52
CA GLY A 184 7.83 15.96 -2.63
C GLY A 184 8.45 15.70 -1.25
N GLY A 185 7.65 15.79 -0.19
CA GLY A 185 8.07 15.46 1.17
C GLY A 185 7.93 13.97 1.50
N ILE A 186 7.80 13.66 2.79
CA ILE A 186 7.47 12.32 3.29
C ILE A 186 6.13 11.84 2.72
N GLY A 187 6.05 10.57 2.31
CA GLY A 187 4.84 9.97 1.76
C GLY A 187 4.45 10.49 0.37
N SER A 188 5.43 10.99 -0.38
CA SER A 188 5.27 11.40 -1.78
C SER A 188 5.99 10.42 -2.71
N HIS A 189 5.91 10.66 -4.02
CA HIS A 189 6.72 9.95 -5.01
C HIS A 189 8.24 10.20 -4.88
N ALA A 190 8.68 11.16 -4.07
CA ALA A 190 10.10 11.42 -3.80
C ALA A 190 10.68 10.61 -2.64
N SER A 191 9.83 9.95 -1.83
CA SER A 191 10.25 9.22 -0.63
C SER A 191 9.57 7.87 -0.44
N CYS A 192 8.72 7.45 -1.38
CA CYS A 192 8.03 6.17 -1.33
C CYS A 192 8.98 4.96 -1.40
N SER A 193 10.15 5.09 -2.04
CA SER A 193 11.21 4.09 -2.05
C SER A 193 12.16 4.30 -0.86
N SER A 194 12.86 5.44 -0.83
CA SER A 194 14.01 5.66 0.05
C SER A 194 13.67 5.72 1.54
N PHE A 195 12.43 6.08 1.88
CA PHE A 195 11.93 6.01 3.25
C PHE A 195 10.95 4.85 3.40
N ALA A 196 9.78 4.95 2.77
CA ALA A 196 8.65 4.09 3.12
C ALA A 196 8.92 2.61 2.82
N GLN A 197 9.67 2.29 1.76
CA GLN A 197 10.02 0.91 1.44
C GLN A 197 11.34 0.47 2.05
N VAL A 198 12.42 1.23 1.88
CA VAL A 198 13.76 0.87 2.39
C VAL A 198 13.74 0.68 3.91
N GLU A 199 12.94 1.46 4.62
CA GLU A 199 12.77 1.37 6.08
C GLU A 199 11.43 0.74 6.49
N CYS A 200 10.80 -0.04 5.60
CA CYS A 200 9.55 -0.74 5.88
C CYS A 200 9.75 -1.86 6.92
N ALA A 201 9.28 -1.63 8.16
CA ALA A 201 9.38 -2.59 9.26
C ALA A 201 8.88 -4.00 8.86
N TRP A 202 7.67 -4.11 8.31
CA TRP A 202 7.09 -5.41 7.95
C TRP A 202 7.88 -6.13 6.85
N SER A 203 8.44 -5.40 5.87
CA SER A 203 9.25 -6.03 4.82
C SER A 203 10.61 -6.51 5.33
N ILE A 204 11.18 -5.82 6.31
CA ILE A 204 12.41 -6.24 7.00
C ILE A 204 12.12 -7.46 7.89
N GLU A 205 10.99 -7.42 8.60
CA GLU A 205 10.56 -8.45 9.55
C GLU A 205 10.35 -9.81 8.88
N ARG A 206 9.77 -9.83 7.67
CA ARG A 206 9.18 -11.01 7.05
C ARG A 206 10.06 -11.67 5.98
N PRO A 207 9.81 -12.94 5.63
CA PRO A 207 10.41 -13.56 4.45
C PRO A 207 10.13 -12.74 3.19
N PRO A 208 11.07 -12.68 2.23
CA PRO A 208 11.00 -11.67 1.17
C PRO A 208 9.90 -11.93 0.13
N GLY A 209 9.28 -13.11 0.12
CA GLY A 209 8.09 -13.37 -0.70
C GLY A 209 6.80 -12.82 -0.09
N ASP A 210 6.72 -12.71 1.24
CA ASP A 210 5.54 -12.28 2.00
C ASP A 210 5.13 -10.85 1.60
N THR A 211 6.13 -9.97 1.48
CA THR A 211 5.95 -8.55 1.12
C THR A 211 6.57 -8.19 -0.23
N ALA A 212 6.72 -9.15 -1.16
CA ALA A 212 7.32 -8.87 -2.47
C ALA A 212 6.60 -7.78 -3.26
N GLY A 213 5.26 -7.75 -3.15
CA GLY A 213 4.42 -6.71 -3.74
C GLY A 213 4.76 -5.29 -3.23
N CYS A 214 5.20 -5.15 -1.98
CA CYS A 214 5.60 -3.85 -1.41
C CYS A 214 6.80 -3.28 -2.16
N THR A 215 7.83 -4.09 -2.41
CA THR A 215 9.01 -3.68 -3.20
C THR A 215 8.60 -3.30 -4.62
N PHE A 216 7.70 -4.07 -5.23
CA PHE A 216 7.29 -3.82 -6.61
C PHE A 216 6.47 -2.53 -6.75
N CYS A 217 5.64 -2.23 -5.76
CA CYS A 217 4.81 -1.04 -5.72
C CYS A 217 5.63 0.21 -5.39
N HIS A 218 6.21 0.25 -4.19
CA HIS A 218 6.72 1.46 -3.59
C HIS A 218 7.96 2.04 -4.27
N THR A 219 8.84 1.20 -4.84
CA THR A 219 10.05 1.75 -5.45
C THR A 219 9.77 2.40 -6.81
N SER A 220 8.65 2.04 -7.46
CA SER A 220 8.37 2.41 -8.84
C SER A 220 8.35 3.92 -9.05
N SER A 221 7.56 4.65 -8.25
CA SER A 221 7.33 6.08 -8.47
C SER A 221 8.58 6.95 -8.23
N GLU A 222 9.49 6.51 -7.37
CA GLU A 222 10.73 7.25 -7.05
C GLU A 222 11.89 6.84 -7.96
N GLU A 223 12.06 5.54 -8.22
CA GLU A 223 13.24 5.01 -8.90
C GLU A 223 13.07 4.85 -10.40
N ARG A 224 11.82 4.82 -10.92
CA ARG A 224 11.54 4.43 -12.31
C ARG A 224 10.53 5.36 -12.95
N CYS A 225 10.98 6.21 -13.88
CA CYS A 225 10.10 7.10 -14.63
C CYS A 225 9.12 6.36 -15.57
N SER A 226 9.22 5.03 -15.74
CA SER A 226 8.25 4.25 -16.53
C SER A 226 6.88 4.07 -15.85
N THR A 227 6.65 4.69 -14.68
CA THR A 227 5.51 4.40 -13.80
C THR A 227 4.15 4.82 -14.40
N CYS A 228 3.99 6.09 -14.82
CA CYS A 228 2.71 6.57 -15.37
C CYS A 228 2.65 6.53 -16.90
N HIS A 229 3.78 6.79 -17.58
CA HIS A 229 3.92 6.65 -19.03
C HIS A 229 4.78 5.42 -19.33
N GLN A 230 4.11 4.28 -19.54
CA GLN A 230 4.78 2.99 -19.55
C GLN A 230 5.86 2.89 -20.62
N ARG A 231 6.97 2.22 -20.23
CA ARG A 231 8.02 1.80 -21.16
C ARG A 231 7.44 0.81 -22.19
N HIS A 232 7.91 0.75 -23.43
CA HIS A 232 8.91 1.63 -24.04
C HIS A 232 8.25 2.74 -24.89
N GLN A 233 6.94 2.94 -24.75
CA GLN A 233 6.18 3.92 -25.52
C GLN A 233 6.28 5.33 -24.93
N PHE A 234 6.39 5.45 -23.60
CA PHE A 234 6.54 6.70 -22.85
C PHE A 234 5.54 7.80 -23.28
N SER A 235 4.27 7.43 -23.44
CA SER A 235 3.25 8.34 -23.97
C SER A 235 2.61 9.20 -22.84
N PRO A 236 2.71 10.53 -22.91
CA PRO A 236 2.00 11.40 -21.96
C PRO A 236 0.48 11.29 -22.07
N VAL A 237 -0.05 10.94 -23.25
CA VAL A 237 -1.48 10.75 -23.49
C VAL A 237 -2.04 9.61 -22.63
N VAL A 238 -1.32 8.49 -22.54
CA VAL A 238 -1.75 7.40 -21.65
C VAL A 238 -1.54 7.76 -20.18
N ALA A 239 -0.51 8.55 -19.87
CA ALA A 239 -0.17 8.96 -18.50
C ALA A 239 -1.19 9.92 -17.87
N ARG A 240 -2.01 10.61 -18.68
CA ARG A 240 -3.07 11.53 -18.23
C ARG A 240 -4.39 10.83 -17.87
N LYS A 241 -4.52 9.53 -18.17
CA LYS A 241 -5.71 8.74 -17.83
C LYS A 241 -5.73 8.37 -16.36
N SER A 242 -6.87 8.51 -15.68
CA SER A 242 -6.99 8.27 -14.23
C SER A 242 -6.61 6.85 -13.82
N GLU A 243 -6.81 5.86 -14.70
CA GLU A 243 -6.45 4.46 -14.45
C GLU A 243 -4.95 4.24 -14.24
N GLN A 244 -4.09 5.20 -14.55
CA GLN A 244 -2.65 5.08 -14.29
C GLN A 244 -2.34 5.04 -12.80
N CYS A 245 -3.11 5.77 -11.98
CA CYS A 245 -2.91 5.84 -10.54
C CYS A 245 -3.36 4.56 -9.85
N LYS A 246 -4.38 3.87 -10.39
CA LYS A 246 -5.07 2.76 -9.70
C LYS A 246 -4.24 1.51 -9.47
N ALA A 247 -3.11 1.36 -10.16
CA ALA A 247 -2.23 0.21 -9.95
C ALA A 247 -1.60 0.23 -8.54
N CYS A 248 -1.45 1.42 -7.95
CA CYS A 248 -0.88 1.62 -6.62
C CYS A 248 -1.91 2.26 -5.66
N HIS A 249 -2.66 3.26 -6.12
CA HIS A 249 -3.61 4.01 -5.30
C HIS A 249 -4.98 3.33 -5.21
N TRP A 250 -5.03 2.16 -4.58
CA TRP A 250 -6.25 1.35 -4.42
C TRP A 250 -6.17 0.46 -3.17
N GLY A 251 -7.22 -0.29 -2.89
CA GLY A 251 -7.13 -1.44 -1.99
C GLY A 251 -7.40 -1.10 -0.52
N LYS A 252 -6.66 -1.74 0.39
CA LYS A 252 -7.12 -1.92 1.78
C LYS A 252 -6.91 -0.71 2.67
N ASP A 253 -5.88 0.08 2.44
CA ASP A 253 -5.41 1.15 3.32
C ASP A 253 -5.45 2.53 2.65
N HIS A 254 -5.68 2.59 1.34
CA HIS A 254 -5.88 3.83 0.60
C HIS A 254 -6.78 3.63 -0.64
N ARG A 255 -8.11 3.57 -0.43
CA ARG A 255 -9.13 3.56 -1.50
C ARG A 255 -9.22 4.91 -2.23
N ASP A 256 -8.13 5.33 -2.85
CA ASP A 256 -8.06 6.54 -3.66
C ASP A 256 -8.78 6.32 -5.00
N TRP A 257 -8.43 5.27 -5.73
CA TRP A 257 -9.07 4.89 -6.97
C TRP A 257 -10.54 4.55 -6.76
N GLU A 258 -10.87 3.66 -5.83
CA GLU A 258 -12.25 3.24 -5.61
C GLU A 258 -13.15 4.43 -5.26
N ALA A 259 -12.67 5.34 -4.39
CA ALA A 259 -13.42 6.52 -4.03
C ALA A 259 -13.60 7.50 -5.21
N TYR A 260 -12.60 7.67 -6.07
CA TYR A 260 -12.74 8.46 -7.29
C TYR A 260 -13.69 7.77 -8.29
N ASP A 261 -13.46 6.50 -8.58
CA ASP A 261 -14.11 5.73 -9.64
C ASP A 261 -15.61 5.61 -9.45
N ILE A 262 -16.06 5.47 -8.20
CA ILE A 262 -17.49 5.38 -7.85
C ILE A 262 -18.13 6.74 -7.54
N SER A 263 -17.35 7.83 -7.41
CA SER A 263 -17.92 9.16 -7.23
C SER A 263 -18.54 9.68 -8.52
N ILE A 264 -19.24 10.81 -8.43
CA ILE A 264 -19.78 11.47 -9.62
C ILE A 264 -18.65 11.86 -10.59
N HIS A 265 -17.47 12.23 -10.10
CA HIS A 265 -16.32 12.49 -10.98
C HIS A 265 -15.90 11.23 -11.75
N GLY A 266 -15.79 10.09 -11.05
CA GLY A 266 -15.48 8.80 -11.69
C GLY A 266 -16.55 8.34 -12.67
N VAL A 267 -17.84 8.52 -12.36
CA VAL A 267 -18.94 8.22 -13.28
C VAL A 267 -18.85 9.07 -14.55
N VAL A 268 -18.60 10.38 -14.42
CA VAL A 268 -18.38 11.28 -15.56
C VAL A 268 -17.17 10.83 -16.38
N TRP A 269 -16.07 10.46 -15.73
CA TRP A 269 -14.90 9.88 -16.40
C TRP A 269 -15.24 8.61 -17.16
N GLN A 270 -15.80 7.59 -16.51
CA GLN A 270 -16.07 6.30 -17.13
C GLN A 270 -16.99 6.39 -18.34
N THR A 271 -18.01 7.26 -18.27
CA THR A 271 -19.01 7.43 -19.33
C THR A 271 -18.50 8.24 -20.52
N ASN A 272 -17.51 9.12 -20.32
CA ASN A 272 -17.07 10.07 -21.35
C ASN A 272 -15.59 9.95 -21.77
N LYS A 273 -14.74 9.17 -21.09
CA LYS A 273 -13.28 9.10 -21.34
C LYS A 273 -12.84 8.68 -22.74
N TRP A 274 -13.78 8.19 -23.56
CA TRP A 274 -13.54 7.80 -24.95
C TRP A 274 -14.13 8.80 -25.96
N ASP A 275 -14.89 9.80 -25.51
CA ASP A 275 -15.33 10.92 -26.34
C ASP A 275 -14.29 12.05 -26.25
N SER A 276 -13.58 12.30 -27.35
CA SER A 276 -12.56 13.34 -27.42
C SER A 276 -13.10 14.76 -27.26
N ASN A 277 -14.41 14.98 -27.43
CA ASN A 277 -15.03 16.28 -27.16
C ASN A 277 -15.20 16.54 -25.66
N GLN A 278 -15.19 15.48 -24.85
CA GLN A 278 -15.33 15.55 -23.39
C GLN A 278 -13.98 15.42 -22.68
N PHE A 279 -13.09 14.58 -23.24
CA PHE A 279 -11.78 14.26 -22.69
C PHE A 279 -10.73 14.12 -23.80
N ASP A 280 -10.14 15.25 -24.21
CA ASP A 280 -9.00 15.24 -25.13
C ASP A 280 -7.67 15.02 -24.40
N MET A 281 -7.27 13.76 -24.26
CA MET A 281 -6.01 13.37 -23.60
C MET A 281 -4.74 13.84 -24.34
N SER A 282 -4.86 14.35 -25.57
CA SER A 282 -3.73 14.88 -26.32
C SER A 282 -3.25 16.23 -25.74
N LYS A 283 -4.17 17.03 -25.20
CA LYS A 283 -3.88 18.31 -24.54
C LYS A 283 -2.97 18.12 -23.33
N LYS A 284 -2.08 19.09 -23.11
CA LYS A 284 -1.31 19.17 -21.86
C LYS A 284 -2.25 19.47 -20.69
N LEU A 285 -1.82 19.15 -19.48
CA LEU A 285 -2.61 19.40 -18.27
C LEU A 285 -2.79 20.90 -17.96
N GLU A 286 -1.93 21.77 -18.50
CA GLU A 286 -2.10 23.22 -18.44
C GLU A 286 -3.25 23.74 -19.31
N ASP A 287 -3.57 23.01 -20.39
CA ASP A 287 -4.62 23.35 -21.36
C ASP A 287 -5.84 22.42 -21.24
N ALA A 288 -5.88 21.57 -20.21
CA ALA A 288 -6.95 20.60 -20.03
C ALA A 288 -8.26 21.30 -19.70
N ASP A 289 -9.29 21.05 -20.49
CA ASP A 289 -10.63 21.64 -20.42
C ASP A 289 -11.72 20.55 -20.35
N TYR A 290 -11.42 19.49 -19.60
CA TYR A 290 -12.27 18.31 -19.48
C TYR A 290 -13.62 18.62 -18.82
N VAL A 291 -14.66 17.86 -19.19
CA VAL A 291 -15.98 17.95 -18.55
C VAL A 291 -15.99 17.53 -17.07
N GLY A 292 -15.02 16.73 -16.65
CA GLY A 292 -14.80 16.32 -15.26
C GLY A 292 -13.32 16.11 -14.96
N PRO A 293 -12.91 16.12 -13.68
CA PRO A 293 -11.49 16.01 -13.34
C PRO A 293 -10.97 14.59 -13.50
N THR A 294 -9.69 14.44 -13.85
CA THR A 294 -8.91 13.22 -13.63
C THR A 294 -8.05 13.34 -12.39
N CYS A 295 -7.46 12.24 -11.90
CA CYS A 295 -6.44 12.29 -10.82
C CYS A 295 -5.36 13.34 -11.11
N GLN A 296 -4.86 13.35 -12.35
CA GLN A 296 -3.81 14.23 -12.83
C GLN A 296 -4.26 15.69 -12.91
N TYR A 297 -5.53 15.95 -13.25
CA TYR A 297 -6.08 17.30 -13.30
C TYR A 297 -5.96 18.01 -11.94
N CYS A 298 -6.26 17.29 -10.86
CA CYS A 298 -6.20 17.81 -9.51
C CYS A 298 -4.78 17.76 -8.92
N HIS A 299 -4.11 16.60 -8.97
CA HIS A 299 -2.86 16.38 -8.24
C HIS A 299 -1.59 16.74 -9.01
N LEU A 300 -1.64 16.75 -10.34
CA LEU A 300 -0.54 17.16 -11.22
C LEU A 300 -0.93 18.46 -11.96
N ARG A 301 -1.52 19.40 -11.23
CA ARG A 301 -2.03 20.67 -11.79
C ARG A 301 -0.95 21.37 -12.62
N GLY A 302 -1.30 21.72 -13.87
CA GLY A 302 -0.36 22.31 -14.84
C GLY A 302 0.72 21.36 -15.38
N GLY A 303 0.65 20.06 -15.06
CA GLY A 303 1.66 19.07 -15.44
C GLY A 303 2.83 18.93 -14.48
N HIS A 304 2.74 19.52 -13.28
CA HIS A 304 3.81 19.46 -12.28
C HIS A 304 3.97 18.04 -11.68
N HIS A 305 5.21 17.53 -11.59
CA HIS A 305 5.48 16.14 -11.19
C HIS A 305 5.52 15.88 -9.67
N ASN A 306 5.64 16.91 -8.82
CA ASN A 306 5.33 16.76 -7.40
C ASN A 306 3.83 16.54 -7.19
N VAL A 307 3.39 15.28 -7.19
CA VAL A 307 1.98 14.90 -6.96
C VAL A 307 1.46 15.30 -5.58
N GLN A 308 2.36 15.57 -4.62
CA GLN A 308 2.02 16.02 -3.27
C GLN A 308 1.87 17.54 -3.18
N ARG A 309 2.23 18.31 -4.22
CA ARG A 309 2.37 19.79 -4.17
C ARG A 309 1.17 20.53 -3.58
N LEU A 310 -0.05 20.07 -3.86
CA LEU A 310 -1.27 20.72 -3.37
C LEU A 310 -1.73 20.20 -2.01
N SER A 311 -1.10 19.14 -1.47
CA SER A 311 -1.49 18.56 -0.18
C SER A 311 -1.45 19.60 0.94
N THR A 312 -2.48 19.61 1.79
CA THR A 312 -2.53 20.54 2.93
C THR A 312 -1.42 20.22 3.94
N VAL A 313 -1.40 18.98 4.43
CA VAL A 313 -0.45 18.47 5.41
C VAL A 313 -0.45 16.94 5.33
N TYR A 314 0.72 16.32 5.52
CA TYR A 314 0.83 14.86 5.59
C TYR A 314 0.23 14.34 6.89
N THR A 315 -0.70 13.39 6.80
CA THR A 315 -1.42 12.84 7.97
C THR A 315 -1.37 11.32 8.02
N SER A 316 -0.22 10.73 7.66
CA SER A 316 0.00 9.27 7.69
C SER A 316 -1.14 8.49 7.00
N MET A 317 -1.34 8.75 5.71
CA MET A 317 -2.43 8.20 4.87
C MET A 317 -3.87 8.57 5.27
N GLY A 318 -4.05 9.39 6.31
CA GLY A 318 -5.37 9.70 6.88
C GLY A 318 -5.61 9.06 8.25
N MET A 319 -4.66 8.26 8.75
CA MET A 319 -4.72 7.67 10.09
C MET A 319 -4.55 8.73 11.19
N SER A 320 -3.74 9.76 10.92
CA SER A 320 -3.66 10.94 11.78
C SER A 320 -4.71 11.96 11.37
N ASN A 321 -5.26 12.67 12.36
CA ASN A 321 -6.29 13.67 12.10
C ASN A 321 -5.76 15.10 12.02
N ALA A 322 -6.33 15.86 11.10
CA ALA A 322 -6.15 17.31 10.98
C ALA A 322 -7.40 17.92 10.37
N ASP A 323 -7.93 18.97 11.01
CA ASP A 323 -8.96 19.83 10.42
C ASP A 323 -8.28 20.73 9.38
N ARG A 324 -8.46 20.42 8.09
CA ARG A 324 -7.82 21.15 6.98
C ARG A 324 -8.59 22.42 6.61
N GLY A 325 -9.78 22.62 7.18
CA GLY A 325 -10.59 23.83 7.05
C GLY A 325 -10.25 24.89 8.11
N ALA A 326 -9.49 24.51 9.14
CA ALA A 326 -9.05 25.42 10.19
C ALA A 326 -8.27 26.64 9.64
N PRO A 327 -8.33 27.81 10.31
CA PRO A 327 -7.62 29.02 9.87
C PRO A 327 -6.11 28.85 9.61
N LEU A 328 -5.47 27.91 10.32
CA LEU A 328 -4.07 27.54 10.13
C LEU A 328 -3.76 27.11 8.69
N TRP A 329 -4.71 26.46 8.02
CA TRP A 329 -4.55 25.89 6.68
C TRP A 329 -5.31 26.65 5.59
N LYS A 330 -5.82 27.84 5.91
CA LYS A 330 -6.69 28.61 5.01
C LYS A 330 -6.09 28.79 3.60
N GLU A 331 -4.82 29.21 3.50
CA GLU A 331 -4.18 29.45 2.19
C GLU A 331 -4.07 28.17 1.36
N LYS A 332 -3.75 27.03 2.00
CA LYS A 332 -3.70 25.73 1.32
C LYS A 332 -5.10 25.22 0.94
N ARG A 333 -6.12 25.45 1.78
CA ARG A 333 -7.52 25.17 1.43
C ARG A 333 -8.00 26.03 0.25
N ASP A 334 -7.66 27.32 0.24
CA ASP A 334 -8.01 28.22 -0.86
C ASP A 334 -7.38 27.77 -2.18
N THR A 335 -6.17 27.19 -2.14
CA THR A 335 -5.54 26.57 -3.31
C THR A 335 -6.32 25.37 -3.84
N TRP A 336 -6.90 24.53 -2.96
CA TRP A 336 -7.81 23.46 -3.41
C TRP A 336 -9.10 24.01 -4.00
N VAL A 337 -9.68 25.02 -3.35
CA VAL A 337 -10.89 25.68 -3.85
C VAL A 337 -10.67 26.26 -5.25
N SER A 338 -9.48 26.81 -5.55
CA SER A 338 -9.18 27.31 -6.89
C SER A 338 -9.01 26.22 -7.95
N VAL A 339 -8.76 24.97 -7.57
CA VAL A 339 -8.81 23.83 -8.52
C VAL A 339 -10.26 23.48 -8.82
N CYS A 340 -11.13 23.48 -7.80
CA CYS A 340 -12.55 23.20 -7.97
C CYS A 340 -13.29 24.33 -8.74
N ASP A 341 -12.77 25.56 -8.68
CA ASP A 341 -13.38 26.76 -9.28
C ASP A 341 -13.47 26.69 -10.81
N ASP A 342 -12.71 25.80 -11.46
CA ASP A 342 -12.81 25.58 -12.90
C ASP A 342 -14.21 25.10 -13.34
N CYS A 343 -14.97 24.47 -12.43
CA CYS A 343 -16.28 23.85 -12.75
C CYS A 343 -17.37 24.10 -11.70
N HIS A 344 -17.02 24.60 -10.52
CA HIS A 344 -17.96 24.82 -9.42
C HIS A 344 -17.78 26.22 -8.83
N SER A 345 -18.83 26.76 -8.20
CA SER A 345 -18.64 27.99 -7.42
C SER A 345 -17.68 27.75 -6.25
N PRO A 346 -16.85 28.73 -5.86
CA PRO A 346 -15.92 28.60 -4.73
C PRO A 346 -16.60 28.24 -3.42
N ARG A 347 -17.86 28.68 -3.25
CA ARG A 347 -18.68 28.38 -2.08
C ARG A 347 -19.00 26.88 -2.00
N PHE A 348 -19.51 26.30 -3.09
CA PHE A 348 -19.84 24.88 -3.15
C PHE A 348 -18.61 24.02 -2.82
N ALA A 349 -17.48 24.32 -3.46
CA ALA A 349 -16.24 23.59 -3.24
C ALA A 349 -15.76 23.66 -1.77
N ARG A 350 -15.81 24.86 -1.18
CA ARG A 350 -15.39 25.09 0.20
C ARG A 350 -16.27 24.36 1.21
N GLU A 351 -17.58 24.45 1.06
CA GLU A 351 -18.55 23.79 1.96
C GLU A 351 -18.48 22.27 1.83
N ASN A 352 -18.24 21.73 0.62
CA ASN A 352 -18.03 20.29 0.44
C ASN A 352 -16.72 19.80 1.09
N LEU A 353 -15.61 20.54 0.93
CA LEU A 353 -14.34 20.21 1.59
C LEU A 353 -14.42 20.41 3.11
N GLN A 354 -15.27 21.29 3.61
CA GLN A 354 -15.57 21.40 5.03
C GLN A 354 -16.30 20.15 5.55
N ALA A 355 -17.24 19.58 4.79
CA ALA A 355 -17.88 18.32 5.19
C ALA A 355 -16.88 17.16 5.30
N MET A 356 -15.84 17.13 4.46
CA MET A 356 -14.71 16.21 4.62
C MET A 356 -13.97 16.43 5.94
N ASP A 357 -13.73 17.68 6.34
CA ASP A 357 -13.07 17.99 7.62
C ASP A 357 -13.89 17.49 8.82
N GLU A 358 -15.21 17.71 8.81
CA GLU A 358 -16.11 17.20 9.87
C GLU A 358 -16.11 15.67 9.91
N ALA A 359 -16.22 15.00 8.76
CA ALA A 359 -16.18 13.54 8.70
C ALA A 359 -14.87 12.95 9.28
N CYS A 360 -13.72 13.58 9.00
CA CYS A 360 -12.45 13.16 9.58
C CYS A 360 -12.40 13.37 11.11
N LYS A 361 -12.92 14.50 11.60
CA LYS A 361 -13.01 14.78 13.05
C LYS A 361 -13.89 13.75 13.76
N ASP A 362 -15.06 13.45 13.21
CA ASP A 362 -15.99 12.47 13.78
C ASP A 362 -15.43 11.04 13.72
N ALA A 363 -14.69 10.68 12.67
CA ALA A 363 -13.96 9.42 12.61
C ALA A 363 -12.91 9.32 13.74
N GLY A 364 -12.19 10.41 14.00
CA GLY A 364 -11.23 10.51 15.11
C GLY A 364 -11.85 10.32 16.48
N LEU A 365 -13.07 10.84 16.67
CA LEU A 365 -13.84 10.63 17.89
C LEU A 365 -14.10 9.14 18.12
N LYS A 366 -14.58 8.43 17.09
CA LYS A 366 -14.83 6.97 17.16
C LYS A 366 -13.56 6.18 17.43
N TYR A 367 -12.46 6.52 16.76
CA TYR A 367 -11.20 5.82 16.99
C TYR A 367 -10.64 6.08 18.40
N THR A 368 -10.78 7.29 18.92
CA THR A 368 -10.37 7.61 20.29
C THR A 368 -11.09 6.73 21.31
N GLU A 369 -12.41 6.53 21.15
CA GLU A 369 -13.16 5.60 21.99
C GLU A 369 -12.67 4.15 21.83
N THR A 370 -12.45 3.72 20.58
CA THR A 370 -11.95 2.35 20.28
C THR A 370 -10.57 2.11 20.91
N PHE A 371 -9.66 3.06 20.77
CA PHE A 371 -8.31 3.00 21.33
C PHE A 371 -8.34 2.96 22.86
N LYS A 372 -9.20 3.75 23.51
CA LYS A 372 -9.32 3.74 24.98
C LYS A 372 -9.80 2.40 25.52
N VAL A 373 -10.65 1.68 24.79
CA VAL A 373 -11.02 0.31 25.17
C VAL A 373 -9.79 -0.61 25.20
N ALA A 374 -8.94 -0.55 24.16
CA ALA A 374 -7.72 -1.34 24.07
C ALA A 374 -6.66 -0.93 25.10
N GLU A 375 -6.39 0.37 25.21
CA GLU A 375 -5.41 0.92 26.13
C GLU A 375 -5.74 0.60 27.59
N ASN A 376 -7.01 0.76 28.00
CA ASN A 376 -7.42 0.43 29.36
C ASN A 376 -7.25 -1.06 29.65
N LEU A 377 -7.58 -1.95 28.70
CA LEU A 377 -7.38 -3.39 28.88
C LEU A 377 -5.89 -3.75 29.03
N GLN A 378 -5.03 -3.11 28.24
CA GLN A 378 -3.57 -3.24 28.32
C GLN A 378 -3.02 -2.76 29.66
N LEU A 379 -3.43 -1.58 30.11
CA LEU A 379 -2.97 -1.00 31.38
C LEU A 379 -3.49 -1.78 32.61
N ASP A 380 -4.67 -2.38 32.51
CA ASP A 380 -5.22 -3.26 33.54
C ASP A 380 -4.51 -4.63 33.58
N GLY A 381 -3.62 -4.93 32.63
CA GLY A 381 -2.91 -6.21 32.54
C GLY A 381 -3.80 -7.37 32.09
N MET A 382 -4.88 -7.07 31.37
CA MET A 382 -5.93 -8.02 30.98
C MET A 382 -5.95 -8.29 29.47
N SER A 383 -4.94 -7.83 28.72
CA SER A 383 -4.83 -8.21 27.29
C SER A 383 -4.57 -9.70 27.16
N GLU A 384 -5.29 -10.34 26.25
CA GLU A 384 -5.18 -11.78 25.97
C GLU A 384 -4.59 -12.00 24.56
N PRO A 385 -3.25 -12.12 24.42
CA PRO A 385 -2.21 -12.03 25.46
C PRO A 385 -1.64 -10.61 25.64
N MET A 386 -0.84 -10.44 26.70
CA MET A 386 -0.01 -9.25 26.91
C MET A 386 1.20 -9.24 25.96
N PRO A 387 1.79 -8.08 25.60
CA PRO A 387 2.91 -7.98 24.65
C PRO A 387 4.13 -8.85 24.98
N LYS A 388 4.47 -8.98 26.27
CA LYS A 388 5.55 -9.85 26.77
C LYS A 388 5.33 -11.35 26.48
N ASP A 389 4.10 -11.73 26.19
CA ASP A 389 3.67 -13.10 25.95
C ASP A 389 3.35 -13.36 24.46
N LEU A 390 3.49 -12.34 23.61
CA LEU A 390 3.54 -12.47 22.15
C LEU A 390 4.96 -12.85 21.69
N HIS A 391 5.08 -13.21 20.42
CA HIS A 391 6.36 -13.29 19.74
C HIS A 391 7.00 -11.89 19.66
N PRO A 392 8.33 -11.73 19.79
CA PRO A 392 8.98 -10.44 19.67
C PRO A 392 8.67 -9.76 18.33
N ASP A 393 8.54 -8.44 18.35
CA ASP A 393 8.32 -7.60 17.17
C ASP A 393 9.56 -7.54 16.26
N TRP A 394 9.46 -6.80 15.15
CA TRP A 394 10.55 -6.71 14.17
C TRP A 394 11.89 -6.25 14.75
N SER A 395 11.87 -5.47 15.83
CA SER A 395 13.07 -4.94 16.48
C SER A 395 13.67 -5.89 17.53
N GLY A 396 13.00 -7.02 17.81
CA GLY A 396 13.40 -7.98 18.83
C GLY A 396 12.89 -7.61 20.23
N GLN A 397 11.89 -6.74 20.32
CA GLN A 397 11.31 -6.26 21.57
C GLN A 397 9.89 -6.81 21.79
N HIS A 398 9.31 -6.50 22.95
CA HIS A 398 7.93 -6.81 23.31
C HIS A 398 7.17 -5.51 23.62
N VAL A 399 7.23 -4.54 22.73
CA VAL A 399 6.51 -3.27 22.87
C VAL A 399 5.06 -3.46 22.42
N TRP A 400 4.11 -2.84 23.11
CA TRP A 400 2.70 -2.86 22.73
C TRP A 400 2.52 -2.28 21.32
N SER A 401 1.79 -2.98 20.44
CA SER A 401 1.72 -2.59 19.02
C SER A 401 1.18 -1.18 18.81
N LEU A 402 0.22 -0.78 19.64
CA LEU A 402 -0.47 0.51 19.52
C LEU A 402 0.22 1.65 20.29
N LYS A 403 1.40 1.42 20.88
CA LYS A 403 2.15 2.46 21.60
C LYS A 403 2.64 3.51 20.60
N ILE A 404 2.13 4.73 20.73
CA ILE A 404 2.67 5.93 20.06
C ILE A 404 3.59 6.66 21.05
N GLY A 405 4.90 6.62 20.84
CA GLY A 405 5.89 7.14 21.80
C GLY A 405 5.80 8.65 22.06
N ALA A 406 5.13 9.40 21.17
CA ALA A 406 4.85 10.83 21.38
C ALA A 406 3.73 11.09 22.42
N TYR A 407 2.89 10.10 22.72
CA TYR A 407 1.72 10.23 23.62
C TYR A 407 1.75 9.28 24.81
N HIS A 408 2.41 8.13 24.67
CA HIS A 408 2.37 7.05 25.66
C HIS A 408 3.77 6.79 26.21
N ASP A 409 3.88 6.84 27.53
CA ASP A 409 5.09 6.48 28.26
C ASP A 409 4.72 5.69 29.52
N GLY A 410 5.63 4.81 29.93
CA GLY A 410 5.47 3.98 31.12
C GLY A 410 5.55 2.47 30.89
N PRO A 411 5.72 1.70 31.98
CA PRO A 411 6.04 0.27 31.93
C PRO A 411 4.92 -0.60 31.34
N GLY A 412 3.67 -0.13 31.36
CA GLY A 412 2.53 -0.84 30.77
C GLY A 412 2.58 -0.96 29.24
N TYR A 413 3.39 -0.15 28.57
CA TYR A 413 3.52 -0.15 27.11
C TYR A 413 4.79 -0.84 26.61
N GLY A 414 5.84 -0.91 27.43
CA GLY A 414 7.17 -1.37 27.02
C GLY A 414 7.94 -0.32 26.19
N GLY A 415 9.20 -0.65 25.84
CA GLY A 415 10.10 0.23 25.07
C GLY A 415 10.62 1.45 25.85
N ALA A 416 11.54 2.19 25.25
CA ALA A 416 12.09 3.42 25.81
C ALA A 416 11.09 4.59 25.74
N GLN A 417 11.36 5.66 26.50
CA GLN A 417 10.61 6.92 26.41
C GLN A 417 10.74 7.50 25.00
N GLY A 418 9.60 7.86 24.38
CA GLY A 418 9.58 8.37 23.01
C GLY A 418 9.58 7.32 21.91
N GLU A 419 9.91 6.06 22.22
CA GLU A 419 9.87 4.95 21.27
C GLU A 419 8.43 4.47 21.06
N SER A 420 8.00 4.36 19.80
CA SER A 420 6.72 3.74 19.43
C SER A 420 6.86 2.22 19.30
N GLY A 421 5.77 1.49 19.53
CA GLY A 421 5.70 0.08 19.15
C GLY A 421 5.59 -0.10 17.65
N GLU A 422 5.80 -1.33 17.18
CA GLU A 422 5.50 -1.69 15.80
C GLU A 422 3.98 -1.75 15.60
N PHE A 423 3.43 -0.72 14.98
CA PHE A 423 2.02 -0.66 14.58
C PHE A 423 1.73 -1.71 13.49
N ARG A 424 0.88 -2.70 13.78
CA ARG A 424 0.69 -3.87 12.91
C ARG A 424 -0.69 -4.53 13.09
N MET A 425 -1.06 -5.36 12.11
CA MET A 425 -2.25 -6.21 12.12
C MET A 425 -1.95 -7.70 12.38
N SER A 426 -0.68 -8.02 12.62
CA SER A 426 -0.14 -9.39 12.75
C SER A 426 0.62 -9.55 14.05
N ASN A 427 0.74 -10.78 14.56
CA ASN A 427 1.48 -11.06 15.81
C ASN A 427 1.07 -10.08 16.93
N CYS A 428 -0.24 -10.01 17.17
CA CYS A 428 -0.87 -9.14 18.14
C CYS A 428 -2.19 -9.77 18.61
N SER A 429 -2.76 -9.23 19.69
CA SER A 429 -4.11 -9.62 20.11
C SER A 429 -5.16 -9.19 19.08
N ASP A 430 -6.33 -9.84 19.10
CA ASP A 430 -7.44 -9.43 18.25
C ASP A 430 -7.86 -7.97 18.49
N LEU A 431 -7.74 -7.48 19.74
CA LEU A 431 -8.09 -6.11 20.07
C LEU A 431 -7.11 -5.10 19.45
N GLU A 432 -5.80 -5.40 19.46
CA GLU A 432 -4.80 -4.60 18.75
C GLU A 432 -5.06 -4.59 17.25
N LYS A 433 -5.38 -5.75 16.66
CA LYS A 433 -5.76 -5.87 15.25
C LYS A 433 -7.03 -5.09 14.90
N ILE A 434 -8.06 -5.15 15.74
CA ILE A 434 -9.30 -4.38 15.56
C ILE A 434 -9.01 -2.87 15.54
N CYS A 435 -8.18 -2.38 16.46
CA CYS A 435 -7.75 -0.97 16.47
C CYS A 435 -6.98 -0.61 15.20
N PHE A 436 -6.02 -1.45 14.79
CA PHE A 436 -5.28 -1.27 13.55
C PHE A 436 -6.24 -1.15 12.35
N GLU A 437 -7.17 -2.10 12.18
CA GLU A 437 -8.11 -2.11 11.07
C GLU A 437 -9.03 -0.87 11.07
N SER A 438 -9.44 -0.42 12.27
CA SER A 438 -10.31 0.74 12.43
C SER A 438 -9.66 2.03 11.91
N VAL A 439 -8.42 2.31 12.31
CA VAL A 439 -7.72 3.54 11.91
C VAL A 439 -6.98 3.39 10.57
N GLY A 440 -6.38 2.23 10.31
CA GLY A 440 -5.54 1.95 9.16
C GLY A 440 -6.31 1.66 7.88
N TYR A 441 -7.57 1.18 7.98
CA TYR A 441 -8.42 0.90 6.84
C TYR A 441 -9.66 1.81 6.82
N TRP A 442 -10.53 1.69 7.82
CA TRP A 442 -11.87 2.31 7.75
C TRP A 442 -11.82 3.84 7.84
N MET A 443 -10.99 4.38 8.73
CA MET A 443 -10.80 5.82 8.85
C MET A 443 -10.17 6.43 7.58
N THR A 444 -9.29 5.70 6.89
CA THR A 444 -8.74 6.18 5.62
C THR A 444 -9.81 6.21 4.54
N TYR A 445 -10.79 5.28 4.54
CA TYR A 445 -11.91 5.31 3.58
C TYR A 445 -12.84 6.49 3.81
N ILE A 446 -13.00 6.95 5.05
CA ILE A 446 -13.75 8.17 5.36
C ILE A 446 -13.05 9.38 4.75
N PHE A 447 -11.74 9.52 5.01
CA PHE A 447 -10.97 10.62 4.47
C PHE A 447 -10.95 10.60 2.93
N LYS A 448 -10.54 9.49 2.32
CA LYS A 448 -10.43 9.37 0.86
C LYS A 448 -11.79 9.39 0.17
N GLY A 449 -12.81 8.78 0.76
CA GLY A 449 -14.19 8.80 0.29
C GLY A 449 -14.73 10.22 0.18
N MET A 450 -14.63 11.00 1.26
CA MET A 450 -15.09 12.39 1.27
C MET A 450 -14.23 13.31 0.38
N ALA A 451 -12.92 13.05 0.28
CA ALA A 451 -12.02 13.84 -0.57
C ALA A 451 -12.30 13.65 -2.08
N HIS A 452 -12.75 12.47 -2.51
CA HIS A 452 -12.98 12.15 -3.92
C HIS A 452 -14.46 12.11 -4.33
N GLY A 453 -15.38 12.25 -3.37
CA GLY A 453 -16.82 12.30 -3.62
C GLY A 453 -17.54 10.95 -3.52
N SER A 454 -16.94 9.93 -2.93
CA SER A 454 -17.58 8.64 -2.65
C SER A 454 -18.23 8.66 -1.26
N TRP A 455 -19.52 8.98 -1.25
CA TRP A 455 -20.31 9.06 -0.03
C TRP A 455 -20.47 7.71 0.67
N ASN A 456 -20.52 6.63 -0.12
CA ASN A 456 -20.67 5.28 0.41
C ASN A 456 -19.36 4.74 0.99
N ASP A 457 -18.20 5.00 0.40
CA ASP A 457 -16.92 4.65 1.04
C ASP A 457 -16.75 5.36 2.37
N ALA A 458 -17.24 6.59 2.49
CA ALA A 458 -17.20 7.33 3.76
C ALA A 458 -18.22 6.85 4.80
N THR A 459 -19.21 6.03 4.41
CA THR A 459 -20.32 5.63 5.29
C THR A 459 -20.51 4.11 5.33
N TYR A 460 -21.29 3.55 4.41
CA TYR A 460 -21.73 2.15 4.41
C TYR A 460 -20.64 1.15 4.03
N CYS A 461 -19.81 1.48 3.03
CA CYS A 461 -18.79 0.61 2.46
C CYS A 461 -17.51 0.61 3.29
N ASP A 462 -17.66 0.20 4.54
CA ASP A 462 -16.60 0.12 5.55
C ASP A 462 -15.96 1.45 5.97
N GLY A 463 -16.61 2.59 5.71
CA GLY A 463 -16.21 3.89 6.26
C GLY A 463 -16.70 4.08 7.69
N SER A 464 -17.52 5.11 7.93
CA SER A 464 -18.04 5.45 9.26
C SER A 464 -18.74 4.27 9.96
N PHE A 465 -19.57 3.51 9.22
CA PHE A 465 -20.24 2.32 9.77
C PHE A 465 -19.31 1.10 9.83
N GLY A 466 -18.19 1.12 9.10
CA GLY A 466 -17.06 0.23 9.35
C GLY A 466 -16.51 0.48 10.75
N MET A 467 -16.11 1.70 11.06
CA MET A 467 -15.60 2.02 12.41
C MET A 467 -16.59 1.67 13.53
N ASP A 468 -17.90 1.87 13.32
CA ASP A 468 -18.92 1.47 14.31
C ASP A 468 -18.93 -0.03 14.59
N ARG A 469 -18.88 -0.86 13.55
CA ARG A 469 -18.82 -2.32 13.71
C ARG A 469 -17.54 -2.75 14.44
N TRP A 470 -16.42 -2.08 14.22
CA TRP A 470 -15.15 -2.40 14.87
C TRP A 470 -15.11 -1.89 16.32
N LEU A 471 -15.74 -0.76 16.62
CA LEU A 471 -15.94 -0.29 18.00
C LEU A 471 -16.77 -1.30 18.81
N VAL A 472 -17.84 -1.84 18.23
CA VAL A 472 -18.64 -2.91 18.88
C VAL A 472 -17.78 -4.15 19.14
N LYS A 473 -16.97 -4.58 18.15
CA LYS A 473 -16.04 -5.71 18.32
C LYS A 473 -15.00 -5.44 19.42
N ALA A 474 -14.44 -4.24 19.47
CA ALA A 474 -13.46 -3.86 20.50
C ALA A 474 -14.07 -3.93 21.90
N LYS A 475 -15.28 -3.37 22.08
CA LYS A 475 -16.02 -3.45 23.35
C LYS A 475 -16.33 -4.89 23.74
N ALA A 476 -16.81 -5.71 22.81
CA ALA A 476 -17.12 -7.11 23.07
C ALA A 476 -15.87 -7.91 23.49
N ALA A 477 -14.76 -7.75 22.76
CA ALA A 477 -13.50 -8.43 23.08
C ALA A 477 -12.94 -8.00 24.44
N SER A 478 -13.03 -6.71 24.78
CA SER A 478 -12.61 -6.21 26.10
C SER A 478 -13.48 -6.76 27.24
N GLU A 479 -14.80 -6.78 27.07
CA GLU A 479 -15.72 -7.36 28.06
C GLU A 479 -15.50 -8.86 28.25
N GLU A 480 -15.22 -9.58 27.17
CA GLU A 480 -14.91 -11.00 27.22
C GLU A 480 -13.64 -11.28 28.04
N ALA A 481 -12.52 -10.61 27.72
CA ALA A 481 -11.26 -10.75 28.47
C ALA A 481 -11.41 -10.38 29.96
N ARG A 482 -12.14 -9.30 30.26
CA ARG A 482 -12.43 -8.89 31.65
C ARG A 482 -13.24 -9.93 32.40
N ARG A 483 -14.25 -10.53 31.76
CA ARG A 483 -15.08 -11.58 32.36
C ARG A 483 -14.29 -12.85 32.60
N PHE A 484 -13.44 -13.26 31.66
CA PHE A 484 -12.56 -14.41 31.85
C PHE A 484 -11.58 -14.17 33.00
N THR A 485 -10.86 -13.04 32.99
CA THR A 485 -9.95 -12.66 34.07
C THR A 485 -10.65 -12.68 35.45
N ALA A 486 -11.88 -12.15 35.54
CA ALA A 486 -12.64 -12.15 36.79
C ALA A 486 -13.03 -13.56 37.25
N LEU A 487 -13.45 -14.43 36.33
CA LEU A 487 -13.79 -15.82 36.61
C LEU A 487 -12.56 -16.62 37.04
N GLU A 488 -11.44 -16.46 36.34
CA GLU A 488 -10.18 -17.13 36.64
C GLU A 488 -9.64 -16.72 38.00
N LYS A 489 -9.62 -15.42 38.30
CA LYS A 489 -9.26 -14.90 39.62
C LYS A 489 -10.15 -15.47 40.72
N LYS A 490 -11.46 -15.57 40.49
CA LYS A 490 -12.41 -16.16 41.44
C LYS A 490 -12.20 -17.67 41.64
N ALA A 491 -11.82 -18.37 40.58
CA ALA A 491 -11.54 -19.81 40.59
C ALA A 491 -10.12 -20.14 41.08
N GLY A 492 -9.26 -19.14 41.29
CA GLY A 492 -7.84 -19.35 41.61
C GLY A 492 -7.01 -19.89 40.45
N ILE A 493 -7.48 -19.68 39.21
CA ILE A 493 -6.79 -20.09 37.99
C ILE A 493 -5.83 -18.97 37.59
N ASN A 494 -4.56 -19.33 37.35
CA ASN A 494 -3.60 -18.45 36.71
C ASN A 494 -3.50 -18.83 35.23
N TRP A 495 -4.19 -18.08 34.37
CA TRP A 495 -4.14 -18.33 32.94
C TRP A 495 -2.71 -18.14 32.40
N VAL A 496 -2.31 -19.06 31.53
CA VAL A 496 -1.02 -19.03 30.84
C VAL A 496 -1.32 -18.91 29.36
N PRO A 497 -0.88 -17.82 28.69
CA PRO A 497 -1.00 -17.68 27.25
C PRO A 497 -0.47 -18.92 26.53
N SER A 498 -1.27 -19.41 25.58
CA SER A 498 -0.90 -20.58 24.78
C SER A 498 0.38 -20.35 23.99
N GLU A 499 1.13 -21.42 23.72
CA GLU A 499 2.45 -21.33 23.08
C GLU A 499 2.40 -20.76 21.66
N PHE A 500 1.27 -20.91 20.95
CA PHE A 500 1.09 -20.39 19.59
C PHE A 500 1.19 -18.86 19.49
N TRP A 501 1.06 -18.13 20.60
CA TRP A 501 1.31 -16.69 20.63
C TRP A 501 2.79 -16.33 20.54
N ARG A 502 3.68 -17.25 20.94
CA ARG A 502 5.13 -17.05 21.00
C ARG A 502 5.90 -17.80 19.94
N LYS A 503 5.34 -18.88 19.40
CA LYS A 503 6.02 -19.79 18.47
C LYS A 503 5.06 -20.28 17.40
N GLY A 504 5.61 -20.44 16.21
CA GLY A 504 4.93 -21.03 15.05
C GLY A 504 5.88 -21.03 13.86
N ASP A 505 5.63 -21.87 12.86
CA ASP A 505 6.54 -22.04 11.73
C ASP A 505 6.80 -20.71 11.00
N TRP A 506 5.76 -19.90 10.78
CA TRP A 506 5.91 -18.56 10.21
C TRP A 506 6.60 -17.57 11.16
N MET A 507 6.26 -17.60 12.46
CA MET A 507 6.87 -16.70 13.45
C MET A 507 8.38 -16.92 13.60
N ASN A 508 8.83 -18.18 13.51
CA ASN A 508 10.24 -18.54 13.57
C ASN A 508 11.07 -17.92 12.43
N GLU A 509 10.42 -17.51 11.34
CA GLU A 509 11.05 -16.85 10.20
C GLU A 509 11.11 -15.31 10.34
N LEU A 510 10.58 -14.73 11.42
CA LEU A 510 10.58 -13.29 11.64
C LEU A 510 11.91 -12.77 12.21
N SER A 511 12.22 -11.50 11.97
CA SER A 511 13.45 -10.87 12.48
C SER A 511 13.52 -10.89 14.01
N GLY A 512 12.39 -10.72 14.70
CA GLY A 512 12.32 -10.74 16.16
C GLY A 512 12.91 -12.02 16.77
N ALA A 513 12.53 -13.19 16.25
CA ALA A 513 13.06 -14.48 16.69
C ALA A 513 14.58 -14.55 16.54
N LYS A 514 15.06 -14.11 15.37
CA LYS A 514 16.48 -14.10 15.05
C LYS A 514 17.26 -13.18 15.99
N ILE A 515 16.76 -11.97 16.23
CA ILE A 515 17.42 -10.98 17.10
C ILE A 515 17.53 -11.51 18.52
N VAL A 516 16.42 -11.96 19.10
CA VAL A 516 16.39 -12.47 20.49
C VAL A 516 17.31 -13.69 20.66
N LYS A 517 17.37 -14.57 19.65
CA LYS A 517 18.18 -15.79 19.70
C LYS A 517 19.67 -15.55 19.45
N GLU A 518 20.02 -14.78 18.44
CA GLU A 518 21.40 -14.62 17.96
C GLU A 518 22.11 -13.40 18.60
N PHE A 519 21.36 -12.39 19.04
CA PHE A 519 21.89 -11.13 19.56
C PHE A 519 21.21 -10.74 20.89
N PRO A 520 21.30 -11.57 21.94
CA PRO A 520 20.63 -11.31 23.20
C PRO A 520 21.06 -9.96 23.81
N GLY A 521 20.08 -9.18 24.28
CA GLY A 521 20.31 -7.87 24.89
C GLY A 521 20.49 -6.72 23.89
N LYS A 522 20.29 -6.95 22.60
CA LYS A 522 20.30 -5.93 21.55
C LYS A 522 18.97 -5.88 20.81
N THR A 523 18.66 -4.71 20.26
CA THR A 523 17.55 -4.48 19.33
C THR A 523 18.06 -4.38 17.90
N ILE A 524 17.17 -4.37 16.90
CA ILE A 524 17.57 -4.10 15.52
C ILE A 524 18.26 -2.74 15.36
N PHE A 525 17.91 -1.75 16.19
CA PHE A 525 18.48 -0.41 16.14
C PHE A 525 19.94 -0.39 16.60
N ASP A 526 20.31 -1.23 17.58
CA ASP A 526 21.71 -1.42 17.99
C ASP A 526 22.54 -2.14 16.92
N LEU A 527 21.87 -2.98 16.12
CA LEU A 527 22.49 -3.83 15.09
C LEU A 527 22.62 -3.14 13.73
N CYS A 528 21.91 -2.03 13.54
CA CYS A 528 21.90 -1.15 12.37
C CYS A 528 22.04 0.32 12.81
N PRO A 529 23.24 0.74 13.28
CA PRO A 529 23.48 2.07 13.83
C PRO A 529 23.59 3.18 12.77
N GLU A 530 23.53 2.83 11.48
CA GLU A 530 23.62 3.79 10.38
C GLU A 530 22.48 4.81 10.43
N PRO A 531 22.71 6.08 10.00
CA PRO A 531 21.65 7.07 9.93
C PRO A 531 20.54 6.62 8.98
N GLY A 532 19.30 6.83 9.38
CA GLY A 532 18.12 6.60 8.56
C GLY A 532 17.80 7.78 7.65
N TRP A 533 16.73 7.64 6.87
CA TRP A 533 16.24 8.68 5.98
C TRP A 533 15.83 9.94 6.76
N LEU A 534 15.14 9.78 7.89
CA LEU A 534 14.69 10.89 8.75
C LEU A 534 15.85 11.70 9.37
N ASP A 535 17.04 11.12 9.47
CA ASP A 535 18.24 11.82 9.97
C ASP A 535 18.84 12.76 8.92
N THR A 536 18.53 12.56 7.64
CA THR A 536 19.16 13.26 6.50
C THR A 536 18.17 14.07 5.66
N HIS A 537 16.86 13.86 5.86
CA HIS A 537 15.81 14.53 5.11
C HIS A 537 14.88 15.25 6.09
N HIS A 538 14.73 16.56 5.90
CA HIS A 538 13.96 17.42 6.78
C HIS A 538 12.85 18.14 6.01
N ALA A 539 11.84 18.63 6.72
CA ALA A 539 10.80 19.44 6.12
C ALA A 539 11.39 20.69 5.45
N PRO A 540 10.90 21.09 4.26
CA PRO A 540 11.40 22.28 3.57
C PRO A 540 11.24 23.54 4.44
N ALA A 541 12.21 24.45 4.35
CA ALA A 541 12.20 25.70 5.11
C ALA A 541 10.91 26.52 4.89
N ALA A 542 10.38 26.53 3.67
CA ALA A 542 9.15 27.25 3.33
C ALA A 542 7.91 26.72 4.08
N GLU A 543 7.81 25.41 4.31
CA GLU A 543 6.72 24.83 5.10
C GLU A 543 6.84 25.21 6.57
N VAL A 544 8.06 25.15 7.14
CA VAL A 544 8.33 25.57 8.52
C VAL A 544 8.02 27.06 8.71
N GLU A 545 8.42 27.90 7.75
CA GLU A 545 8.13 29.33 7.76
C GLU A 545 6.62 29.62 7.68
N TYR A 546 5.91 28.96 6.77
CA TYR A 546 4.45 29.07 6.65
C TYR A 546 3.76 28.75 7.99
N ILE A 547 4.11 27.61 8.60
CA ILE A 547 3.49 27.15 9.86
C ILE A 547 3.80 28.14 10.98
N ASN A 548 5.06 28.54 11.16
CA ASN A 548 5.47 29.47 12.21
C ASN A 548 4.78 30.83 12.07
N ARG A 549 4.69 31.35 10.83
CA ARG A 549 3.95 32.57 10.52
C ARG A 549 2.49 32.43 10.94
N LYS A 550 1.81 31.37 10.52
CA LYS A 550 0.39 31.16 10.82
C LYS A 550 0.10 30.93 12.30
N LEU A 551 0.93 30.17 13.01
CA LEU A 551 0.79 29.99 14.46
C LEU A 551 0.90 31.33 15.19
N LYS A 552 1.85 32.18 14.79
CA LYS A 552 2.01 33.53 15.35
C LYS A 552 0.82 34.43 15.03
N GLU A 553 0.35 34.46 13.78
CA GLU A 553 -0.82 35.23 13.35
C GLU A 553 -2.09 34.86 14.13
N LEU A 554 -2.26 33.57 14.45
CA LEU A 554 -3.43 33.04 15.14
C LEU A 554 -3.29 32.98 16.66
N GLY A 555 -2.13 33.35 17.23
CA GLY A 555 -1.87 33.25 18.66
C GLY A 555 -1.84 31.80 19.20
N MET A 556 -1.50 30.83 18.35
CA MET A 556 -1.44 29.41 18.72
C MET A 556 -0.05 29.02 19.25
N LYS A 557 -0.01 28.14 20.25
CA LYS A 557 1.25 27.57 20.76
C LYS A 557 1.77 26.50 19.80
N ALA A 558 3.09 26.48 19.59
CA ALA A 558 3.74 25.38 18.89
C ALA A 558 3.65 24.07 19.69
N GLY A 559 3.63 22.94 18.98
CA GLY A 559 3.72 21.60 19.57
C GLY A 559 5.10 21.34 20.20
N LYS A 560 5.22 20.24 20.93
CA LYS A 560 6.48 19.81 21.58
C LYS A 560 6.85 18.40 21.11
N HIS A 561 8.14 18.12 21.09
CA HIS A 561 8.63 16.74 21.01
C HIS A 561 8.49 16.11 22.40
N GLY A 562 7.75 15.01 22.54
CA GLY A 562 7.50 14.36 23.84
C GLY A 562 8.73 13.83 24.59
N VAL A 563 9.92 13.92 23.97
CA VAL A 563 11.21 13.45 24.50
C VAL A 563 12.10 14.62 24.97
N HIS A 564 11.78 15.85 24.54
CA HIS A 564 12.51 17.05 24.95
C HIS A 564 11.58 17.90 25.82
N HIS A 565 11.54 17.56 27.11
CA HIS A 565 10.95 18.40 28.15
C HIS A 565 11.96 19.40 28.71
#